data_AF-A0A2K8U4E3-F1
#
_entry.id   AF-A0A2K8U4E3-F1
#
_cell.length_a   1.000
_cell.length_b   1.000
_cell.length_c   1.000
_cell.angle_alpha   90.00
_cell.angle_beta   90.00
_cell.angle_gamma   90.00
#
_symmetry.space_group_name_H-M   'P 1'
#
loop_
_entity.id
_entity.type
_entity.pdbx_description
1 polymer ?
#
loop_
_entity_poly.entity_id
_entity_poly.type
_entity_poly.pdbx_seq_one_letter_code
_entity_poly.pdbx_strand_id
1 'polypeptide(L)'
;MLGIKGREKEGKWFASANNQARFLDPRERGHWLNYLRICIRIARAVRRLHAAGLAHSDLSYKNVLVDPCTGNACIIDLDGLVVPGKYPPEVVGTPDFIAPEVVMTAHLPRDSADRRLPCIATDRHALAVLIYMYLLYRHPLRGGKVHDPDPIRDETLSMGERALFVEHAKDLSNRIRVADARPTELPWVDTERMPYTLTGPYLTPLFERAFTAGLHDPGSRPSAEDWEFALVRTADLIQPCANRDCPQGWFVFDNRRAPRCPFCGTPYPGQLPVLNFYSSRQGDSFRPDDQRLLVYTNQSLFEWHVNRHVAPNERLTEAQKTRVGYFVFHHGAWWFVNERLPHCRDLSAGREIAVGERVALRDGLQLLLSRESGGRLALVQLAGTD
;
A
#
# COMPACT_ATOMS: atom_id res chain seq x y z
N MET A 1 -19.58 -0.29 26.02
CA MET A 1 -18.72 0.84 26.41
C MET A 1 -17.30 0.50 25.98
N LEU A 2 -16.64 1.34 25.17
CA LEU A 2 -15.27 1.06 24.70
C LEU A 2 -14.34 0.95 25.92
N GLY A 3 -13.54 -0.12 26.02
CA GLY A 3 -12.74 -0.44 27.21
C GLY A 3 -11.51 0.45 27.46
N ILE A 4 -11.52 1.70 26.98
CA ILE A 4 -10.34 2.57 26.86
C ILE A 4 -10.53 3.99 27.40
N LYS A 5 -11.62 4.27 28.14
CA LYS A 5 -11.83 5.61 28.72
C LYS A 5 -10.61 5.99 29.59
N GLY A 6 -9.87 7.04 29.17
CA GLY A 6 -8.69 7.55 29.88
C GLY A 6 -7.34 6.94 29.49
N ARG A 7 -7.26 6.13 28.43
CA ARG A 7 -5.98 5.59 27.90
C ARG A 7 -5.58 6.28 26.61
N GLU A 8 -4.29 6.53 26.43
CA GLU A 8 -3.75 6.98 25.14
C GLU A 8 -3.88 5.87 24.08
N LYS A 9 -4.17 6.27 22.84
CA LYS A 9 -4.26 5.33 21.72
C LYS A 9 -2.86 4.97 21.25
N GLU A 10 -2.48 3.71 21.40
CA GLU A 10 -1.23 3.19 20.82
C GLU A 10 -1.46 2.78 19.36
N GLY A 11 -0.45 2.89 18.49
CA GLY A 11 -0.60 2.55 17.07
C GLY A 11 -1.01 1.09 16.81
N LYS A 12 -0.74 0.17 17.75
CA LYS A 12 -1.22 -1.23 17.70
C LYS A 12 -2.75 -1.33 17.60
N TRP A 13 -3.47 -0.31 18.05
CA TRP A 13 -4.93 -0.31 18.00
C TRP A 13 -5.45 -0.19 16.58
N PHE A 14 -4.68 0.44 15.69
CA PHE A 14 -5.01 0.63 14.28
C PHE A 14 -4.41 -0.45 13.38
N ALA A 15 -3.45 -1.24 13.87
CA ALA A 15 -2.72 -2.24 13.08
C ALA A 15 -3.15 -3.70 13.33
N SER A 16 -4.16 -3.96 14.17
CA SER A 16 -4.69 -5.33 14.38
C SER A 16 -6.21 -5.37 14.48
N ALA A 17 -6.82 -6.40 13.88
CA ALA A 17 -8.28 -6.54 13.79
C ALA A 17 -8.94 -6.59 15.17
N ASN A 18 -8.37 -7.39 16.08
CA ASN A 18 -8.89 -7.53 17.44
C ASN A 18 -8.93 -6.19 18.20
N ASN A 19 -7.87 -5.38 18.11
CA ASN A 19 -7.83 -4.12 18.82
C ASN A 19 -8.80 -3.10 18.20
N GLN A 20 -8.87 -3.02 16.87
CA GLN A 20 -9.84 -2.16 16.21
C GLN A 20 -11.28 -2.51 16.63
N ALA A 21 -11.61 -3.81 16.65
CA ALA A 21 -12.95 -4.28 17.00
C ALA A 21 -13.32 -3.98 18.46
N ARG A 22 -12.36 -4.12 19.40
CA ARG A 22 -12.61 -3.99 20.85
C ARG A 22 -12.53 -2.56 21.37
N PHE A 23 -11.68 -1.74 20.77
CA PHE A 23 -11.25 -0.47 21.37
C PHE A 23 -11.57 0.75 20.53
N LEU A 24 -11.76 0.63 19.21
CA LEU A 24 -12.05 1.78 18.36
C LEU A 24 -13.54 1.90 18.04
N ASP A 25 -14.07 3.11 18.21
CA ASP A 25 -15.37 3.50 17.65
C ASP A 25 -15.31 3.33 16.12
N PRO A 26 -16.35 2.78 15.47
CA PRO A 26 -16.39 2.63 14.02
C PRO A 26 -16.02 3.90 13.23
N ARG A 27 -16.36 5.08 13.75
CA ARG A 27 -16.06 6.39 13.12
C ARG A 27 -14.57 6.73 13.12
N GLU A 28 -13.78 6.09 13.98
CA GLU A 28 -12.35 6.35 14.14
C GLU A 28 -11.46 5.32 13.43
N ARG A 29 -12.06 4.29 12.83
CA ARG A 29 -11.32 3.20 12.19
C ARG A 29 -10.70 3.61 10.87
N GLY A 30 -11.24 4.62 10.21
CA GLY A 30 -10.89 4.96 8.84
C GLY A 30 -11.37 3.91 7.83
N HIS A 31 -10.99 4.11 6.58
CA HIS A 31 -11.31 3.19 5.48
C HIS A 31 -10.05 2.90 4.66
N TRP A 32 -10.10 1.95 3.72
CA TRP A 32 -8.88 1.40 3.13
C TRP A 32 -8.04 2.42 2.33
N LEU A 33 -8.69 3.38 1.65
CA LEU A 33 -8.00 4.51 1.02
C LEU A 33 -7.16 5.34 2.02
N ASN A 34 -7.62 5.48 3.27
CA ASN A 34 -6.89 6.23 4.29
C ASN A 34 -5.67 5.44 4.79
N TYR A 35 -5.77 4.11 4.89
CA TYR A 35 -4.61 3.29 5.23
C TYR A 35 -3.57 3.25 4.12
N LEU A 36 -3.97 3.22 2.84
CA LEU A 36 -3.03 3.42 1.72
C LEU A 36 -2.32 4.78 1.84
N ARG A 37 -3.06 5.86 2.13
CA ARG A 37 -2.51 7.20 2.36
C ARG A 37 -1.55 7.27 3.55
N ILE A 38 -1.83 6.54 4.63
CA ILE A 38 -0.94 6.38 5.78
C ILE A 38 0.35 5.68 5.34
N CYS A 39 0.24 4.52 4.68
CA CYS A 39 1.38 3.76 4.21
C CYS A 39 2.26 4.57 3.23
N ILE A 40 1.67 5.37 2.33
CA ILE A 40 2.41 6.26 1.41
C ILE A 40 3.26 7.25 2.20
N ARG A 41 2.69 7.88 3.23
CA ARG A 41 3.41 8.87 4.06
C ARG A 41 4.55 8.21 4.84
N ILE A 42 4.31 7.04 5.42
CA ILE A 42 5.34 6.27 6.14
C ILE A 42 6.47 5.89 5.18
N ALA A 43 6.14 5.30 4.01
CA ALA A 43 7.14 4.91 3.01
C ALA A 43 7.98 6.11 2.53
N ARG A 44 7.36 7.27 2.30
CA ARG A 44 8.07 8.52 1.97
C ARG A 44 9.04 8.96 3.06
N ALA A 45 8.59 8.96 4.31
CA ALA A 45 9.43 9.36 5.44
C ALA A 45 10.63 8.42 5.60
N VAL A 46 10.40 7.10 5.55
CA VAL A 46 11.48 6.10 5.60
C VAL A 46 12.41 6.22 4.40
N ARG A 47 11.90 6.42 3.18
CA ARG A 47 12.74 6.66 1.99
C ARG A 47 13.66 7.85 2.20
N ARG A 48 13.14 8.98 2.71
CA ARG A 48 13.95 10.18 2.97
C ARG A 48 15.03 9.91 4.03
N LEU A 49 14.70 9.18 5.08
CA LEU A 49 15.65 8.76 6.12
C LEU A 49 16.77 7.89 5.53
N HIS A 50 16.41 6.85 4.78
CA HIS A 50 17.35 5.92 4.15
C HIS A 50 18.22 6.60 3.09
N ALA A 51 17.66 7.54 2.31
CA ALA A 51 18.41 8.32 1.34
C ALA A 51 19.47 9.24 1.98
N ALA A 52 19.29 9.63 3.24
CA ALA A 52 20.29 10.33 4.04
C ALA A 52 21.33 9.39 4.70
N GLY A 53 21.25 8.08 4.45
CA GLY A 53 22.13 7.08 5.05
C GLY A 53 21.77 6.74 6.51
N LEU A 54 20.57 7.11 6.96
CA LEU A 54 20.11 6.95 8.33
C LEU A 54 19.16 5.75 8.45
N ALA A 55 19.17 5.06 9.58
CA ALA A 55 18.14 4.08 9.93
C ALA A 55 17.42 4.50 11.22
N HIS A 56 16.12 4.21 11.31
CA HIS A 56 15.32 4.45 12.51
C HIS A 56 15.72 3.50 13.63
N SER A 57 16.01 2.23 13.31
CA SER A 57 16.36 1.14 14.24
C SER A 57 15.26 0.60 15.15
N ASP A 58 14.17 1.35 15.34
CA ASP A 58 12.98 0.91 16.08
C ASP A 58 11.68 1.29 15.36
N LEU A 59 11.65 1.12 14.03
CA LEU A 59 10.46 1.40 13.24
C LEU A 59 9.33 0.42 13.62
N SER A 60 8.25 0.90 14.23
CA SER A 60 7.13 0.07 14.69
C SER A 60 5.83 0.86 14.80
N TYR A 61 4.71 0.20 15.11
CA TYR A 61 3.45 0.92 15.34
C TYR A 61 3.49 1.79 16.60
N LYS A 62 4.53 1.68 17.45
CA LYS A 62 4.69 2.55 18.62
C LYS A 62 5.33 3.88 18.22
N ASN A 63 6.20 3.87 17.21
CA ASN A 63 6.96 5.03 16.75
C ASN A 63 6.36 5.64 15.46
N VAL A 64 5.09 5.34 15.19
CA VAL A 64 4.31 5.94 14.10
C VAL A 64 2.97 6.39 14.63
N LEU A 65 2.75 7.71 14.64
CA LEU A 65 1.44 8.29 14.91
C LEU A 65 0.60 8.25 13.64
N VAL A 66 -0.65 7.77 13.75
CA VAL A 66 -1.57 7.67 12.63
C VAL A 66 -2.92 8.32 12.96
N ASP A 67 -3.51 8.96 11.95
CA ASP A 67 -4.90 9.39 11.94
C ASP A 67 -5.62 8.70 10.78
N PRO A 68 -6.29 7.56 11.02
CA PRO A 68 -7.03 6.83 9.99
C PRO A 68 -8.22 7.57 9.41
N CYS A 69 -8.74 8.61 10.07
CA CYS A 69 -9.87 9.39 9.56
C CYS A 69 -9.43 10.31 8.42
N THR A 70 -8.26 10.92 8.54
CA THR A 70 -7.70 11.83 7.52
C THR A 70 -6.65 11.15 6.63
N GLY A 71 -6.16 9.98 7.04
CA GLY A 71 -5.07 9.27 6.38
C GLY A 71 -3.69 9.89 6.64
N ASN A 72 -3.52 10.65 7.71
CA ASN A 72 -2.25 11.25 8.09
C ASN A 72 -1.39 10.28 8.90
N ALA A 73 -0.07 10.42 8.78
CA ALA A 73 0.90 9.64 9.54
C ALA A 73 2.17 10.45 9.77
N CYS A 74 2.81 10.23 10.92
CA CYS A 74 4.08 10.85 11.29
C CYS A 74 4.97 9.80 11.99
N ILE A 75 6.25 9.72 11.59
CA ILE A 75 7.26 8.95 12.31
C ILE A 75 7.78 9.82 13.45
N ILE A 76 7.86 9.25 14.64
CA ILE A 76 8.37 9.91 15.85
C ILE A 76 9.59 9.17 16.39
N ASP A 77 10.16 9.66 17.49
CA ASP A 77 11.31 9.04 18.15
C ASP A 77 12.54 8.89 17.22
N LEU A 78 13.01 10.04 16.74
CA LEU A 78 14.16 10.16 15.84
C LEU A 78 15.45 10.53 16.60
N ASP A 79 15.49 10.31 17.91
CA ASP A 79 16.67 10.62 18.73
C ASP A 79 17.71 9.48 18.66
N GLY A 80 17.23 8.23 18.51
CA GLY A 80 18.05 7.02 18.42
C GLY A 80 18.46 6.60 17.00
N LEU A 81 18.61 7.54 16.07
CA LEU A 81 18.94 7.21 14.68
C LEU A 81 20.32 6.56 14.54
N VAL A 82 20.37 5.48 13.76
CA VAL A 82 21.63 4.79 13.44
C VAL A 82 22.31 5.48 12.29
N VAL A 83 23.58 5.82 12.51
CA VAL A 83 24.49 6.32 11.48
C VAL A 83 25.62 5.30 11.31
N PRO A 84 25.72 4.64 10.15
CA PRO A 84 26.75 3.64 9.89
C PRO A 84 28.15 4.14 10.25
N GLY A 85 28.84 3.42 11.13
CA GLY A 85 30.20 3.74 11.57
C GLY A 85 30.33 4.93 12.53
N LYS A 86 29.24 5.59 12.93
CA LYS A 86 29.28 6.77 13.81
C LYS A 86 28.39 6.64 15.04
N TYR A 87 27.12 6.30 14.87
CA TYR A 87 26.15 6.16 15.96
C TYR A 87 25.49 4.77 15.88
N PRO A 88 25.83 3.85 16.79
CA PRO A 88 25.26 2.51 16.80
C PRO A 88 23.83 2.53 17.37
N PRO A 89 23.00 1.51 17.06
CA PRO A 89 21.65 1.42 17.60
C PRO A 89 21.66 1.24 19.11
N GLU A 90 20.84 1.98 19.83
CA GLU A 90 20.71 1.90 21.29
C GLU A 90 19.78 0.76 21.75
N VAL A 91 18.82 0.41 20.91
CA VAL A 91 17.81 -0.62 21.17
C VAL A 91 17.91 -1.75 20.15
N VAL A 92 17.37 -2.92 20.51
CA VAL A 92 17.24 -4.06 19.58
C VAL A 92 16.02 -3.89 18.66
N GLY A 93 15.01 -3.16 19.13
CA GLY A 93 13.76 -2.87 18.44
C GLY A 93 12.53 -3.36 19.21
N THR A 94 11.35 -3.01 18.71
CA THR A 94 10.05 -3.37 19.27
C THR A 94 9.70 -4.81 18.88
N PRO A 95 9.25 -5.67 19.81
CA PRO A 95 8.75 -7.01 19.50
C PRO A 95 7.72 -6.98 18.36
N ASP A 96 7.66 -8.04 17.55
CA ASP A 96 6.96 -8.14 16.25
C ASP A 96 7.69 -7.46 15.06
N PHE A 97 8.54 -6.45 15.26
CA PHE A 97 9.20 -5.72 14.15
C PHE A 97 10.69 -5.99 14.00
N ILE A 98 11.29 -6.67 14.98
CA ILE A 98 12.71 -7.03 14.97
C ILE A 98 12.95 -7.99 13.80
N ALA A 99 13.91 -7.65 12.93
CA ALA A 99 14.24 -8.47 11.77
C ALA A 99 14.85 -9.82 12.19
N PRO A 100 14.62 -10.91 11.42
CA PRO A 100 15.03 -12.26 11.81
C PRO A 100 16.50 -12.41 12.18
N GLU A 101 17.39 -11.79 11.41
CA GLU A 101 18.83 -11.82 11.63
C GLU A 101 19.26 -11.19 12.96
N VAL A 102 18.50 -10.21 13.46
CA VAL A 102 18.73 -9.57 14.77
C VAL A 102 18.21 -10.48 15.89
N VAL A 103 17.05 -11.13 15.71
CA VAL A 103 16.52 -12.11 16.68
C VAL A 103 17.48 -13.29 16.84
N MET A 104 17.97 -13.85 15.73
CA MET A 104 18.89 -15.00 15.73
C MET A 104 20.14 -14.76 16.55
N THR A 105 20.64 -13.53 16.55
CA THR A 105 21.90 -13.16 17.22
C THR A 105 21.66 -12.41 18.53
N ALA A 106 20.41 -12.32 18.99
CA ALA A 106 20.02 -11.56 20.18
C ALA A 106 20.65 -12.05 21.49
N HIS A 107 21.08 -13.31 21.54
CA HIS A 107 21.74 -13.94 22.67
C HIS A 107 23.25 -13.63 22.75
N LEU A 108 23.86 -13.16 21.65
CA LEU A 108 25.29 -12.84 21.60
C LEU A 108 25.59 -11.50 22.30
N PRO A 109 26.78 -11.31 22.89
CA PRO A 109 27.22 -10.01 23.39
C PRO A 109 27.13 -8.91 22.32
N ARG A 110 26.84 -7.67 22.72
CA ARG A 110 26.61 -6.55 21.78
C ARG A 110 27.86 -6.21 20.95
N ASP A 111 29.03 -6.44 21.50
CA ASP A 111 30.36 -6.23 20.90
C ASP A 111 30.85 -7.43 20.08
N SER A 112 30.10 -8.53 20.03
CA SER A 112 30.44 -9.68 19.20
C SER A 112 30.41 -9.32 17.71
N ALA A 113 31.42 -9.76 16.96
CA ALA A 113 31.49 -9.58 15.51
C ALA A 113 30.33 -10.26 14.76
N ASP A 114 29.76 -11.32 15.35
CA ASP A 114 28.63 -12.06 14.79
C ASP A 114 27.27 -11.44 15.16
N ARG A 115 27.25 -10.46 16.07
CA ARG A 115 26.01 -9.78 16.47
C ARG A 115 25.48 -8.95 15.30
N ARG A 116 24.25 -9.23 14.89
CA ARG A 116 23.52 -8.37 13.95
C ARG A 116 22.77 -7.30 14.73
N LEU A 117 22.94 -6.06 14.30
CA LEU A 117 22.37 -4.89 14.92
C LEU A 117 21.42 -4.18 13.94
N PRO A 118 20.42 -3.44 14.45
CA PRO A 118 19.54 -2.66 13.60
C PRO A 118 20.28 -1.72 12.63
N CYS A 119 19.78 -1.67 11.41
CA CYS A 119 20.31 -0.84 10.31
C CYS A 119 19.21 -0.58 9.26
N ILE A 120 19.57 0.04 8.14
CA ILE A 120 18.62 0.29 7.03
C ILE A 120 17.95 -1.00 6.55
N ALA A 121 18.70 -2.12 6.51
CA ALA A 121 18.14 -3.40 6.06
C ALA A 121 17.07 -3.95 7.03
N THR A 122 17.21 -3.72 8.34
CA THR A 122 16.21 -4.13 9.34
C THR A 122 15.00 -3.21 9.32
N ASP A 123 15.19 -1.90 9.08
CA ASP A 123 14.08 -0.97 8.85
C ASP A 123 13.22 -1.40 7.65
N ARG A 124 13.83 -1.92 6.58
CA ARG A 124 13.08 -2.43 5.42
C ARG A 124 12.17 -3.60 5.77
N HIS A 125 12.62 -4.48 6.67
CA HIS A 125 11.78 -5.55 7.21
C HIS A 125 10.62 -4.97 8.03
N ALA A 126 10.93 -4.10 8.98
CA ALA A 126 9.93 -3.45 9.83
C ALA A 126 8.89 -2.65 9.02
N LEU A 127 9.31 -1.94 7.97
CA LEU A 127 8.42 -1.23 7.05
C LEU A 127 7.46 -2.18 6.33
N ALA A 128 7.97 -3.32 5.84
CA ALA A 128 7.12 -4.33 5.21
C ALA A 128 6.06 -4.88 6.19
N VAL A 129 6.47 -5.19 7.43
CA VAL A 129 5.57 -5.63 8.50
C VAL A 129 4.51 -4.56 8.80
N LEU A 130 4.92 -3.29 8.93
CA LEU A 130 3.99 -2.18 9.18
C LEU A 130 2.95 -2.03 8.08
N ILE A 131 3.38 -1.99 6.81
CA ILE A 131 2.46 -1.83 5.67
C ILE A 131 1.49 -3.02 5.62
N TYR A 132 1.98 -4.25 5.83
CA TYR A 132 1.14 -5.44 5.86
C TYR A 132 0.10 -5.36 6.98
N MET A 133 0.52 -5.01 8.20
CA MET A 133 -0.39 -4.89 9.35
C MET A 133 -1.42 -3.76 9.18
N TYR A 134 -1.03 -2.61 8.61
CA TYR A 134 -1.97 -1.51 8.38
C TYR A 134 -3.00 -1.80 7.29
N LEU A 135 -2.67 -2.64 6.29
CA LEU A 135 -3.60 -2.97 5.21
C LEU A 135 -4.42 -4.23 5.47
N LEU A 136 -3.92 -5.18 6.25
CA LEU A 136 -4.50 -6.52 6.43
C LEU A 136 -4.78 -6.89 7.89
N TYR A 137 -4.44 -6.02 8.84
CA TYR A 137 -4.74 -6.11 10.27
C TYR A 137 -4.35 -7.42 10.97
N ARG A 138 -3.31 -8.08 10.46
CA ARG A 138 -2.68 -9.28 11.02
C ARG A 138 -1.17 -9.21 10.82
N HIS A 139 -0.42 -9.98 11.60
CA HIS A 139 1.04 -10.02 11.47
C HIS A 139 1.47 -11.04 10.39
N PRO A 140 2.45 -10.73 9.52
CA PRO A 140 2.83 -11.62 8.41
C PRO A 140 3.52 -12.91 8.85
N LEU A 141 4.02 -13.00 10.09
CA LEU A 141 4.74 -14.18 10.60
C LEU A 141 4.00 -14.94 11.72
N ARG A 142 2.91 -14.38 12.25
CA ARG A 142 2.17 -15.00 13.39
C ARG A 142 1.12 -15.96 12.86
N GLY A 143 1.50 -17.22 12.67
CA GLY A 143 0.63 -18.29 12.21
C GLY A 143 0.43 -19.40 13.24
N GLY A 144 0.01 -20.57 12.77
CA GLY A 144 -0.25 -21.74 13.63
C GLY A 144 0.93 -22.71 13.78
N LYS A 145 2.14 -22.39 13.29
CA LYS A 145 3.30 -23.27 13.44
C LYS A 145 3.92 -23.09 14.81
N VAL A 146 4.17 -24.22 15.49
CA VAL A 146 4.92 -24.27 16.74
C VAL A 146 6.22 -25.03 16.45
N HIS A 147 7.34 -24.39 16.72
CA HIS A 147 8.70 -24.88 16.50
C HIS A 147 9.32 -25.48 17.76
N ASP A 148 8.88 -25.08 18.96
CA ASP A 148 9.35 -25.60 20.24
C ASP A 148 8.21 -25.58 21.29
N PRO A 149 8.13 -26.56 22.21
CA PRO A 149 7.18 -26.51 23.32
C PRO A 149 7.46 -25.39 24.34
N ASP A 150 8.71 -24.91 24.45
CA ASP A 150 9.03 -23.73 25.28
C ASP A 150 8.62 -22.44 24.56
N PRO A 151 7.71 -21.62 25.12
CA PRO A 151 7.19 -20.43 24.43
C PRO A 151 8.26 -19.39 24.08
N ILE A 152 9.30 -19.22 24.90
CA ILE A 152 10.36 -18.23 24.67
C ILE A 152 11.25 -18.68 23.51
N ARG A 153 11.61 -19.96 23.47
CA ARG A 153 12.36 -20.54 22.37
C ARG A 153 11.54 -20.58 21.09
N ASP A 154 10.25 -20.90 21.17
CA ASP A 154 9.32 -20.87 20.05
C ASP A 154 9.23 -19.48 19.42
N GLU A 155 9.09 -18.45 20.26
CA GLU A 155 9.11 -17.04 19.85
C GLU A 155 10.39 -16.70 19.08
N THR A 156 11.54 -17.07 19.64
CA THR A 156 12.87 -16.81 19.07
C THR A 156 13.04 -17.50 17.71
N LEU A 157 12.55 -18.74 17.57
CA LEU A 157 12.61 -19.48 16.32
C LEU A 157 11.63 -18.90 15.28
N SER A 158 10.40 -18.60 15.69
CA SER A 158 9.31 -18.12 14.82
C SER A 158 9.54 -16.71 14.29
N MET A 159 10.23 -15.86 15.04
CA MET A 159 10.59 -14.50 14.64
C MET A 159 12.03 -14.37 14.14
N GLY A 160 12.81 -15.45 14.22
CA GLY A 160 14.22 -15.51 13.85
C GLY A 160 14.50 -16.57 12.79
N GLU A 161 15.31 -17.56 13.13
CA GLU A 161 15.88 -18.55 12.18
C GLU A 161 14.82 -19.27 11.34
N ARG A 162 13.66 -19.58 11.93
CA ARG A 162 12.58 -20.35 11.31
C ARG A 162 11.37 -19.50 10.94
N ALA A 163 11.55 -18.18 10.87
CA ALA A 163 10.49 -17.28 10.45
C ALA A 163 9.89 -17.73 9.12
N LEU A 164 8.56 -17.74 9.04
CA LEU A 164 7.84 -18.27 7.88
C LEU A 164 6.60 -17.41 7.62
N PHE A 165 6.42 -16.97 6.38
CA PHE A 165 5.25 -16.17 6.00
C PHE A 165 3.94 -16.95 6.18
N VAL A 166 2.96 -16.33 6.84
CA VAL A 166 1.65 -16.97 7.09
C VAL A 166 0.90 -17.31 5.81
N GLU A 167 1.20 -16.61 4.71
CA GLU A 167 0.62 -16.84 3.39
C GLU A 167 1.63 -17.40 2.37
N HIS A 168 2.75 -18.01 2.84
CA HIS A 168 3.74 -18.65 1.97
C HIS A 168 3.09 -19.65 0.99
N ALA A 169 3.39 -19.52 -0.31
CA ALA A 169 2.65 -20.23 -1.37
C ALA A 169 2.89 -21.76 -1.39
N LYS A 170 4.08 -22.22 -0.97
CA LYS A 170 4.49 -23.63 -1.04
C LYS A 170 4.55 -24.34 0.32
N ASP A 171 4.70 -23.58 1.40
CA ASP A 171 4.83 -24.11 2.76
C ASP A 171 3.67 -23.57 3.57
N LEU A 172 2.68 -24.42 3.80
CA LEU A 172 1.45 -24.05 4.47
C LEU A 172 1.53 -24.28 5.99
N SER A 173 2.68 -24.73 6.51
CA SER A 173 2.80 -25.14 7.91
C SER A 173 2.62 -24.00 8.92
N ASN A 174 2.85 -22.75 8.51
CA ASN A 174 2.57 -21.54 9.31
C ASN A 174 1.30 -20.80 8.89
N ARG A 175 0.35 -21.45 8.18
CA ARG A 175 -0.96 -20.85 7.93
C ARG A 175 -1.67 -20.54 9.25
N ILE A 176 -2.42 -19.44 9.27
CA ILE A 176 -3.27 -19.09 10.41
C ILE A 176 -4.42 -20.09 10.47
N ARG A 177 -4.69 -20.64 11.66
CA ARG A 177 -5.79 -21.57 11.88
C ARG A 177 -7.04 -20.78 12.23
N VAL A 178 -7.98 -20.68 11.29
CA VAL A 178 -9.24 -19.94 11.48
C VAL A 178 -10.06 -20.48 12.65
N ALA A 179 -9.97 -21.79 12.94
CA ALA A 179 -10.64 -22.41 14.09
C ALA A 179 -10.17 -21.86 15.45
N ASP A 180 -8.94 -21.35 15.52
CA ASP A 180 -8.34 -20.79 16.74
C ASP A 180 -8.53 -19.26 16.83
N ALA A 181 -9.10 -18.63 15.79
CA ALA A 181 -9.27 -17.19 15.70
C ALA A 181 -10.40 -16.67 16.61
N ARG A 182 -10.19 -15.50 17.22
CA ARG A 182 -11.27 -14.82 17.94
C ARG A 182 -12.29 -14.24 16.96
N PRO A 183 -13.58 -14.14 17.33
CA PRO A 183 -14.58 -13.49 16.48
C PRO A 183 -14.23 -12.05 16.09
N THR A 184 -13.51 -11.34 16.96
CA THR A 184 -13.02 -9.97 16.75
C THR A 184 -11.87 -9.86 15.74
N GLU A 185 -11.27 -10.98 15.34
CA GLU A 185 -10.20 -11.03 14.35
C GLU A 185 -10.71 -11.36 12.95
N LEU A 186 -11.90 -11.94 12.85
CA LEU A 186 -12.54 -12.25 11.57
C LEU A 186 -13.12 -10.99 10.92
N PRO A 187 -13.08 -10.88 9.58
CA PRO A 187 -12.55 -11.86 8.63
C PRO A 187 -11.04 -11.73 8.37
N TRP A 188 -10.33 -10.83 9.05
CA TRP A 188 -8.97 -10.43 8.65
C TRP A 188 -7.92 -11.52 8.78
N VAL A 189 -8.04 -12.41 9.76
CA VAL A 189 -7.09 -13.52 9.95
C VAL A 189 -7.41 -14.75 9.07
N ASP A 190 -8.57 -14.76 8.41
CA ASP A 190 -8.91 -15.76 7.40
C ASP A 190 -8.24 -15.36 6.08
N THR A 191 -7.07 -15.94 5.82
CA THR A 191 -6.25 -15.62 4.64
C THR A 191 -6.80 -16.18 3.34
N GLU A 192 -7.79 -17.06 3.38
CA GLU A 192 -8.50 -17.50 2.17
C GLU A 192 -9.56 -16.47 1.74
N ARG A 193 -10.23 -15.85 2.72
CA ARG A 193 -11.23 -14.79 2.47
C ARG A 193 -10.60 -13.41 2.30
N MET A 194 -9.55 -13.12 3.07
CA MET A 194 -8.82 -11.85 3.05
C MET A 194 -7.34 -12.05 2.68
N PRO A 195 -7.02 -12.61 1.50
CA PRO A 195 -5.65 -12.87 1.11
C PRO A 195 -4.85 -11.57 0.94
N TYR A 196 -3.53 -11.62 1.14
CA TYR A 196 -2.68 -10.46 0.87
C TYR A 196 -2.76 -9.96 -0.58
N THR A 197 -3.16 -10.82 -1.52
CA THR A 197 -3.36 -10.48 -2.94
C THR A 197 -4.47 -9.46 -3.17
N LEU A 198 -5.36 -9.23 -2.19
CA LEU A 198 -6.33 -8.14 -2.22
C LEU A 198 -5.65 -6.78 -2.41
N THR A 199 -4.41 -6.63 -1.94
CA THR A 199 -3.63 -5.39 -2.07
C THR A 199 -3.23 -5.05 -3.51
N GLY A 200 -3.53 -5.91 -4.48
CA GLY A 200 -3.40 -5.63 -5.89
C GLY A 200 -2.03 -5.95 -6.47
N PRO A 201 -1.85 -5.73 -7.79
CA PRO A 201 -0.73 -6.25 -8.55
C PRO A 201 0.62 -5.61 -8.19
N TYR A 202 0.64 -4.41 -7.61
CA TYR A 202 1.88 -3.71 -7.29
C TYR A 202 2.41 -4.04 -5.90
N LEU A 203 1.54 -4.27 -4.91
CA LEU A 203 1.93 -4.59 -3.53
C LEU A 203 2.15 -6.08 -3.32
N THR A 204 1.38 -6.94 -3.99
CA THR A 204 1.48 -8.40 -3.89
C THR A 204 2.92 -8.91 -4.11
N PRO A 205 3.64 -8.52 -5.18
CA PRO A 205 5.01 -8.99 -5.40
C PRO A 205 6.00 -8.46 -4.36
N LEU A 206 5.74 -7.28 -3.77
CA LEU A 206 6.59 -6.72 -2.72
C LEU A 206 6.42 -7.48 -1.41
N PHE A 207 5.20 -7.87 -1.04
CA PHE A 207 4.98 -8.73 0.12
C PHE A 207 5.60 -10.11 -0.05
N GLU A 208 5.44 -10.72 -1.23
CA GLU A 208 6.11 -11.97 -1.57
C GLU A 208 7.62 -11.83 -1.42
N ARG A 209 8.22 -10.81 -2.06
CA ARG A 209 9.66 -10.59 -1.98
C ARG A 209 10.12 -10.33 -0.54
N ALA A 210 9.39 -9.54 0.25
CA ALA A 210 9.75 -9.20 1.62
C ALA A 210 9.68 -10.40 2.58
N PHE A 211 8.64 -11.24 2.46
CA PHE A 211 8.37 -12.30 3.44
C PHE A 211 8.71 -13.71 2.95
N THR A 212 9.24 -13.85 1.74
CA THR A 212 9.87 -15.10 1.26
C THR A 212 11.39 -14.94 1.25
N ALA A 213 12.00 -14.59 0.11
CA ALA A 213 13.44 -14.38 -0.02
C ALA A 213 13.97 -13.34 0.99
N GLY A 214 13.30 -12.19 1.10
CA GLY A 214 13.69 -11.09 1.98
C GLY A 214 13.70 -11.41 3.48
N LEU A 215 13.06 -12.50 3.89
CA LEU A 215 13.00 -12.90 5.30
C LEU A 215 14.36 -13.43 5.77
N HIS A 216 15.03 -14.23 4.93
CA HIS A 216 16.32 -14.86 5.22
C HIS A 216 17.50 -14.24 4.45
N ASP A 217 17.23 -13.41 3.43
CA ASP A 217 18.22 -12.60 2.73
C ASP A 217 17.85 -11.11 2.80
N PRO A 218 18.48 -10.34 3.72
CA PRO A 218 18.22 -8.91 3.85
C PRO A 218 18.47 -8.10 2.57
N GLY A 219 19.35 -8.57 1.67
CA GLY A 219 19.66 -7.91 0.40
C GLY A 219 18.50 -7.93 -0.59
N SER A 220 17.63 -8.94 -0.50
CA SER A 220 16.46 -9.11 -1.37
C SER A 220 15.23 -8.29 -0.94
N ARG A 221 15.27 -7.62 0.22
CA ARG A 221 14.12 -6.86 0.76
C ARG A 221 13.78 -5.64 -0.11
N PRO A 222 12.48 -5.36 -0.34
CA PRO A 222 12.08 -4.10 -0.96
C PRO A 222 12.62 -2.87 -0.22
N SER A 223 13.02 -1.87 -1.00
CA SER A 223 13.35 -0.55 -0.47
C SER A 223 12.10 0.23 -0.09
N ALA A 224 12.25 1.29 0.71
CA ALA A 224 11.15 2.20 1.00
C ALA A 224 10.63 2.93 -0.25
N GLU A 225 11.48 3.12 -1.27
CA GLU A 225 11.08 3.68 -2.56
C GLU A 225 10.19 2.73 -3.36
N ASP A 226 10.53 1.43 -3.39
CA ASP A 226 9.67 0.40 -4.01
C ASP A 226 8.27 0.43 -3.41
N TRP A 227 8.19 0.49 -2.07
CA TRP A 227 6.92 0.59 -1.34
C TRP A 227 6.15 1.86 -1.70
N GLU A 228 6.79 3.04 -1.68
CA GLU A 228 6.13 4.29 -2.06
C GLU A 228 5.53 4.21 -3.46
N PHE A 229 6.32 3.75 -4.43
CA PHE A 229 5.89 3.64 -5.82
C PHE A 229 4.71 2.69 -5.99
N ALA A 230 4.79 1.50 -5.38
CA ALA A 230 3.72 0.51 -5.45
C ALA A 230 2.44 0.99 -4.74
N LEU A 231 2.56 1.66 -3.59
CA LEU A 231 1.42 2.20 -2.84
C LEU A 231 0.72 3.33 -3.61
N VAL A 232 1.49 4.24 -4.22
CA VAL A 232 0.95 5.31 -5.08
C VAL A 232 0.20 4.71 -6.26
N ARG A 233 0.80 3.75 -6.98
CA ARG A 233 0.14 3.09 -8.11
C ARG A 233 -1.11 2.31 -7.68
N THR A 234 -1.09 1.70 -6.50
CA THR A 234 -2.25 1.01 -5.94
C THR A 234 -3.39 1.98 -5.60
N ALA A 235 -3.07 3.20 -5.17
CA ALA A 235 -4.07 4.24 -4.94
C ALA A 235 -4.78 4.65 -6.24
N ASP A 236 -4.12 4.59 -7.40
CA ASP A 236 -4.76 4.79 -8.71
C ASP A 236 -5.67 3.61 -9.11
N LEU A 237 -5.53 2.45 -8.47
CA LEU A 237 -6.35 1.26 -8.75
C LEU A 237 -7.60 1.12 -7.87
N ILE A 238 -7.83 2.06 -6.95
CA ILE A 238 -8.89 1.92 -5.96
C ILE A 238 -10.23 2.42 -6.48
N GLN A 239 -11.29 1.70 -6.14
CA GLN A 239 -12.66 2.01 -6.48
C GLN A 239 -13.50 2.18 -5.20
N PRO A 240 -14.38 3.21 -5.12
CA PRO A 240 -15.33 3.31 -4.02
C PRO A 240 -16.30 2.13 -4.06
N CYS A 241 -16.62 1.57 -2.89
CA CYS A 241 -17.64 0.55 -2.74
C CYS A 241 -19.02 1.17 -2.98
N ALA A 242 -19.87 0.50 -3.78
CA ALA A 242 -21.25 0.94 -3.98
C ALA A 242 -22.11 0.79 -2.72
N ASN A 243 -21.71 -0.08 -1.79
CA ASN A 243 -22.35 -0.20 -0.47
C ASN A 243 -21.79 0.87 0.48
N ARG A 244 -22.64 1.83 0.85
CA ARG A 244 -22.30 2.94 1.77
C ARG A 244 -22.02 2.46 3.20
N ASP A 245 -22.52 1.29 3.57
CA ASP A 245 -22.32 0.68 4.88
C ASP A 245 -21.07 -0.22 4.91
N CYS A 246 -20.33 -0.34 3.79
CA CYS A 246 -19.08 -1.09 3.75
C CYS A 246 -18.02 -0.40 4.64
N PRO A 247 -17.54 -1.02 5.73
CA PRO A 247 -16.59 -0.37 6.63
C PRO A 247 -15.26 0.01 5.97
N GLN A 248 -14.84 -0.75 4.96
CA GLN A 248 -13.61 -0.46 4.22
C GLN A 248 -13.79 0.60 3.14
N GLY A 249 -15.03 0.93 2.75
CA GLY A 249 -15.44 2.02 1.85
C GLY A 249 -14.91 1.97 0.41
N TRP A 250 -13.80 1.27 0.18
CA TRP A 250 -13.00 1.30 -1.03
C TRP A 250 -12.34 -0.07 -1.21
N PHE A 251 -12.04 -0.43 -2.46
CA PHE A 251 -11.32 -1.65 -2.77
C PHE A 251 -10.44 -1.51 -4.02
N VAL A 252 -9.34 -2.25 -4.09
CA VAL A 252 -8.48 -2.34 -5.27
C VAL A 252 -9.16 -3.20 -6.32
N PHE A 253 -9.18 -2.73 -7.55
CA PHE A 253 -9.74 -3.48 -8.68
C PHE A 253 -8.93 -4.76 -8.97
N ASP A 254 -9.64 -5.88 -9.06
CA ASP A 254 -9.06 -7.23 -9.17
C ASP A 254 -8.96 -7.75 -10.61
N ASN A 255 -9.10 -6.87 -11.60
CA ASN A 255 -9.12 -7.17 -13.04
C ASN A 255 -10.28 -8.05 -13.52
N ARG A 256 -11.28 -8.34 -12.69
CA ARG A 256 -12.45 -9.10 -13.13
C ARG A 256 -13.39 -8.24 -13.95
N ARG A 257 -14.03 -8.86 -14.96
CA ARG A 257 -15.05 -8.20 -15.77
C ARG A 257 -16.25 -7.75 -14.95
N ALA A 258 -16.64 -8.50 -13.92
CA ALA A 258 -17.72 -8.11 -12.99
C ALA A 258 -17.12 -7.94 -11.57
N PRO A 259 -16.52 -6.77 -11.27
CA PRO A 259 -15.82 -6.58 -10.01
C PRO A 259 -16.79 -6.57 -8.83
N ARG A 260 -16.34 -7.13 -7.70
CA ARG A 260 -17.06 -7.16 -6.43
C ARG A 260 -16.15 -6.65 -5.34
N CYS A 261 -16.70 -5.91 -4.39
CA CYS A 261 -15.93 -5.50 -3.22
C CYS A 261 -15.53 -6.76 -2.43
N PRO A 262 -14.23 -7.02 -2.20
CA PRO A 262 -13.78 -8.21 -1.48
C PRO A 262 -14.19 -8.21 -0.01
N PHE A 263 -14.46 -7.03 0.57
CA PHE A 263 -14.77 -6.88 1.98
C PHE A 263 -16.24 -7.17 2.33
N CYS A 264 -17.18 -6.75 1.47
CA CYS A 264 -18.61 -6.89 1.73
C CYS A 264 -19.36 -7.69 0.65
N GLY A 265 -18.69 -8.10 -0.43
CA GLY A 265 -19.27 -8.88 -1.53
C GLY A 265 -20.15 -8.09 -2.51
N THR A 266 -20.39 -6.80 -2.26
CA THR A 266 -21.25 -5.96 -3.10
C THR A 266 -20.70 -5.88 -4.53
N PRO A 267 -21.49 -6.24 -5.55
CA PRO A 267 -21.10 -6.06 -6.95
C PRO A 267 -21.03 -4.60 -7.32
N TYR A 268 -20.08 -4.25 -8.17
CA TYR A 268 -20.04 -2.93 -8.78
C TYR A 268 -21.20 -2.76 -9.77
N PRO A 269 -21.99 -1.68 -9.71
CA PRO A 269 -23.09 -1.44 -10.63
C PRO A 269 -22.60 -0.79 -11.93
N GLY A 270 -23.00 -1.36 -13.06
CA GLY A 270 -22.78 -0.78 -14.40
C GLY A 270 -21.33 -0.85 -14.89
N GLN A 271 -21.00 0.04 -15.83
CA GLN A 271 -19.70 0.09 -16.47
C GLN A 271 -18.67 0.89 -15.64
N LEU A 272 -17.46 0.34 -15.55
CA LEU A 272 -16.30 0.87 -14.85
C LEU A 272 -15.19 1.18 -15.87
N PRO A 273 -14.91 2.46 -16.16
CA PRO A 273 -13.80 2.82 -17.01
C PRO A 273 -12.46 2.61 -16.30
N VAL A 274 -11.53 2.02 -17.04
CA VAL A 274 -10.14 1.84 -16.64
C VAL A 274 -9.27 2.48 -17.69
N LEU A 275 -8.41 3.42 -17.29
CA LEU A 275 -7.42 4.01 -18.19
C LEU A 275 -6.15 3.19 -18.11
N ASN A 276 -5.73 2.62 -19.23
CA ASN A 276 -4.43 1.98 -19.37
C ASN A 276 -3.45 3.01 -19.95
N PHE A 277 -2.39 3.35 -19.23
CA PHE A 277 -1.43 4.35 -19.69
C PHE A 277 -0.32 3.75 -20.53
N TYR A 278 -0.01 4.47 -21.60
CA TYR A 278 1.10 4.22 -22.48
C TYR A 278 1.90 5.51 -22.64
N SER A 279 3.20 5.41 -22.80
CA SER A 279 4.04 6.58 -23.07
C SER A 279 4.95 6.36 -24.26
N SER A 280 5.40 7.46 -24.87
CA SER A 280 6.41 7.42 -25.93
C SER A 280 7.73 8.03 -25.48
N ARG A 281 8.83 7.45 -25.96
CA ARG A 281 10.18 8.02 -25.81
C ARG A 281 10.59 8.90 -27.00
N GLN A 282 9.98 8.71 -28.17
CA GLN A 282 10.34 9.36 -29.44
C GLN A 282 9.12 9.89 -30.23
N GLY A 283 7.93 9.96 -29.62
CA GLY A 283 6.71 10.51 -30.21
C GLY A 283 5.88 9.52 -31.05
N ASP A 284 6.52 8.59 -31.75
CA ASP A 284 5.83 7.77 -32.77
C ASP A 284 5.39 6.37 -32.30
N SER A 285 5.98 5.85 -31.21
CA SER A 285 5.67 4.52 -30.67
C SER A 285 5.33 4.61 -29.19
N PHE A 286 4.13 4.14 -28.82
CA PHE A 286 3.64 4.08 -27.45
C PHE A 286 3.88 2.70 -26.85
N ARG A 287 4.42 2.65 -25.64
CA ARG A 287 4.66 1.41 -24.88
C ARG A 287 3.88 1.44 -23.57
N PRO A 288 3.38 0.29 -23.07
CA PRO A 288 2.69 0.23 -21.79
C PRO A 288 3.57 0.76 -20.65
N ASP A 289 3.00 1.61 -19.79
CA ASP A 289 3.67 2.13 -18.59
C ASP A 289 3.52 1.23 -17.36
N ASP A 290 2.76 0.13 -17.51
CA ASP A 290 2.28 -0.70 -16.41
C ASP A 290 1.62 0.13 -15.29
N GLN A 291 0.92 1.20 -15.69
CA GLN A 291 0.16 2.08 -14.82
C GLN A 291 -1.25 2.19 -15.36
N ARG A 292 -2.23 2.13 -14.44
CA ARG A 292 -3.63 2.25 -14.76
C ARG A 292 -4.31 3.19 -13.78
N LEU A 293 -5.43 3.78 -14.19
CA LEU A 293 -6.29 4.59 -13.33
C LEU A 293 -7.70 4.03 -13.40
N LEU A 294 -8.25 3.62 -12.26
CA LEU A 294 -9.65 3.26 -12.12
C LEU A 294 -10.48 4.51 -11.97
N VAL A 295 -11.51 4.65 -12.82
CA VAL A 295 -12.33 5.84 -12.88
C VAL A 295 -13.52 5.75 -11.92
N TYR A 296 -13.66 6.78 -11.09
CA TYR A 296 -14.88 7.02 -10.31
C TYR A 296 -15.32 8.49 -10.39
N THR A 297 -16.56 8.76 -9.98
CA THR A 297 -17.14 10.11 -10.13
C THR A 297 -16.41 11.12 -9.24
N ASN A 298 -16.11 12.28 -9.81
CA ASN A 298 -15.31 13.38 -9.23
C ASN A 298 -13.84 13.04 -8.97
N GLN A 299 -13.32 11.96 -9.57
CA GLN A 299 -11.90 11.70 -9.52
C GLN A 299 -11.14 12.69 -10.40
N SER A 300 -10.05 13.22 -9.85
CA SER A 300 -9.18 14.19 -10.51
C SER A 300 -8.07 13.50 -11.28
N LEU A 301 -7.78 14.03 -12.47
CA LEU A 301 -6.54 13.78 -13.21
C LEU A 301 -5.53 14.88 -12.85
N PHE A 302 -4.23 14.54 -12.89
CA PHE A 302 -3.12 15.42 -12.50
C PHE A 302 -1.91 15.18 -13.40
N GLU A 303 -0.91 16.06 -13.35
CA GLU A 303 0.28 15.99 -14.21
C GLU A 303 1.04 14.66 -14.13
N TRP A 304 1.11 14.02 -12.96
CA TRP A 304 1.74 12.69 -12.82
C TRP A 304 0.96 11.55 -13.47
N HIS A 305 -0.30 11.78 -13.88
CA HIS A 305 -1.04 10.86 -14.73
C HIS A 305 -0.79 11.15 -16.21
N VAL A 306 -0.49 12.41 -16.56
CA VAL A 306 -0.32 12.91 -17.92
C VAL A 306 1.09 12.67 -18.46
N ASN A 307 2.12 12.78 -17.61
CA ASN A 307 3.51 12.63 -18.03
C ASN A 307 4.26 11.69 -17.08
N ARG A 308 4.91 10.67 -17.65
CA ARG A 308 5.67 9.64 -16.90
C ARG A 308 6.88 10.19 -16.14
N HIS A 309 7.37 11.38 -16.52
CA HIS A 309 8.50 12.03 -15.87
C HIS A 309 8.09 12.80 -14.61
N VAL A 310 6.79 12.93 -14.35
CA VAL A 310 6.26 13.56 -13.15
C VAL A 310 5.79 12.45 -12.20
N ALA A 311 6.40 12.38 -11.02
CA ALA A 311 6.01 11.45 -9.97
C ALA A 311 5.26 12.20 -8.85
N PRO A 312 4.19 11.63 -8.27
CA PRO A 312 3.47 12.28 -7.20
C PRO A 312 4.25 12.12 -5.89
N ASN A 313 5.16 13.05 -5.59
CA ASN A 313 5.98 13.03 -4.38
C ASN A 313 6.23 14.46 -3.85
N GLU A 314 7.09 14.60 -2.84
CA GLU A 314 7.41 15.88 -2.20
C GLU A 314 8.07 16.92 -3.13
N ARG A 315 8.51 16.53 -4.33
CA ARG A 315 9.19 17.40 -5.30
C ARG A 315 8.23 18.05 -6.30
N LEU A 316 6.94 17.75 -6.24
CA LEU A 316 5.93 18.37 -7.11
C LEU A 316 5.89 19.89 -6.92
N THR A 317 5.80 20.63 -8.03
CA THR A 317 5.53 22.07 -8.03
C THR A 317 4.05 22.36 -7.70
N GLU A 318 3.73 23.58 -7.27
CA GLU A 318 2.32 23.98 -7.02
C GLU A 318 1.45 23.85 -8.27
N ALA A 319 2.01 24.11 -9.45
CA ALA A 319 1.32 23.90 -10.72
C ALA A 319 0.97 22.42 -10.94
N GLN A 320 1.91 21.50 -10.69
CA GLN A 320 1.69 20.06 -10.85
C GLN A 320 0.74 19.45 -9.81
N LYS A 321 0.55 20.10 -8.66
CA LYS A 321 -0.46 19.73 -7.65
C LYS A 321 -1.87 20.13 -8.04
N THR A 322 -2.04 20.92 -9.11
CA THR A 322 -3.35 21.37 -9.57
C THR A 322 -3.97 20.35 -10.52
N ARG A 323 -5.28 20.13 -10.35
CA ARG A 323 -6.07 19.24 -11.21
C ARG A 323 -6.06 19.70 -12.66
N VAL A 324 -5.85 18.78 -13.59
CA VAL A 324 -5.80 19.05 -15.05
C VAL A 324 -7.05 18.61 -15.81
N GLY A 325 -7.86 17.78 -15.17
CA GLY A 325 -9.16 17.32 -15.65
C GLY A 325 -9.82 16.44 -14.60
N TYR A 326 -11.05 16.03 -14.84
CA TYR A 326 -11.75 15.13 -13.93
C TYR A 326 -12.73 14.23 -14.67
N PHE A 327 -13.17 13.19 -13.97
CA PHE A 327 -14.14 12.24 -14.46
C PHE A 327 -15.47 12.38 -13.73
N VAL A 328 -16.57 12.26 -14.46
CA VAL A 328 -17.92 12.33 -13.89
C VAL A 328 -18.85 11.36 -14.61
N PHE A 329 -19.67 10.64 -13.84
CA PHE A 329 -20.79 9.89 -14.40
C PHE A 329 -22.02 10.78 -14.44
N HIS A 330 -22.56 11.03 -15.63
CA HIS A 330 -23.67 11.96 -15.83
C HIS A 330 -24.57 11.52 -17.00
N HIS A 331 -25.88 11.47 -16.76
CA HIS A 331 -26.90 10.96 -17.71
C HIS A 331 -26.55 9.60 -18.33
N GLY A 332 -26.13 8.64 -17.51
CA GLY A 332 -25.88 7.26 -17.97
C GLY A 332 -24.55 7.07 -18.72
N ALA A 333 -23.71 8.11 -18.81
CA ALA A 333 -22.42 8.03 -19.47
C ALA A 333 -21.29 8.57 -18.59
N TRP A 334 -20.09 8.00 -18.76
CA TRP A 334 -18.86 8.51 -18.18
C TRP A 334 -18.28 9.60 -19.06
N TRP A 335 -17.86 10.70 -18.45
CA TRP A 335 -17.26 11.84 -19.13
C TRP A 335 -15.89 12.14 -18.54
N PHE A 336 -14.91 12.37 -19.40
CA PHE A 336 -13.71 13.11 -19.04
C PHE A 336 -13.91 14.57 -19.41
N VAL A 337 -13.66 15.46 -18.46
CA VAL A 337 -13.70 16.92 -18.64
C VAL A 337 -12.27 17.45 -18.60
N ASN A 338 -11.85 18.09 -19.68
CA ASN A 338 -10.53 18.68 -19.80
C ASN A 338 -10.52 20.08 -19.16
N GLU A 339 -9.71 20.30 -18.14
CA GLU A 339 -9.61 21.61 -17.48
C GLU A 339 -8.33 22.37 -17.80
N ARG A 340 -7.24 21.68 -18.17
CA ARG A 340 -5.92 22.33 -18.34
C ARG A 340 -5.02 21.72 -19.41
N LEU A 341 -5.43 20.69 -20.12
CA LEU A 341 -4.59 20.02 -21.11
C LEU A 341 -4.72 20.70 -22.49
N PRO A 342 -3.74 21.48 -22.97
CA PRO A 342 -3.87 22.25 -24.21
C PRO A 342 -3.82 21.38 -25.48
N HIS A 343 -3.31 20.16 -25.37
CA HIS A 343 -3.08 19.24 -26.50
C HIS A 343 -3.81 17.91 -26.33
N CYS A 344 -4.90 17.91 -25.56
CA CYS A 344 -5.69 16.71 -25.33
C CYS A 344 -6.47 16.33 -26.59
N ARG A 345 -6.38 15.07 -27.01
CA ARG A 345 -6.94 14.62 -28.29
C ARG A 345 -7.58 13.24 -28.18
N ASP A 346 -8.78 13.08 -28.74
CA ASP A 346 -9.35 11.77 -29.09
C ASP A 346 -8.70 11.33 -30.41
N LEU A 347 -7.75 10.39 -30.31
CA LEU A 347 -7.08 9.82 -31.49
C LEU A 347 -8.00 8.92 -32.31
N SER A 348 -9.00 8.30 -31.68
CA SER A 348 -9.97 7.42 -32.35
C SER A 348 -10.89 8.22 -33.29
N ALA A 349 -11.27 9.43 -32.90
CA ALA A 349 -12.08 10.35 -33.71
C ALA A 349 -11.26 11.41 -34.47
N GLY A 350 -9.94 11.46 -34.27
CA GLY A 350 -9.06 12.48 -34.85
C GLY A 350 -9.31 13.91 -34.34
N ARG A 351 -10.01 14.07 -33.21
CA ARG A 351 -10.54 15.35 -32.71
C ARG A 351 -9.78 15.86 -31.48
N GLU A 352 -9.42 17.15 -31.48
CA GLU A 352 -8.93 17.85 -30.28
C GLU A 352 -10.06 18.06 -29.27
N ILE A 353 -9.73 17.97 -27.98
CA ILE A 353 -10.63 18.24 -26.85
C ILE A 353 -10.09 19.49 -26.18
N ALA A 354 -10.66 20.65 -26.51
CA ALA A 354 -10.17 21.92 -26.00
C ALA A 354 -10.37 22.03 -24.48
N VAL A 355 -9.64 22.95 -23.84
CA VAL A 355 -9.85 23.25 -22.42
C VAL A 355 -11.29 23.74 -22.21
N GLY A 356 -11.99 23.14 -21.24
CA GLY A 356 -13.42 23.34 -20.98
C GLY A 356 -14.33 22.38 -21.72
N GLU A 357 -13.83 21.60 -22.69
CA GLU A 357 -14.60 20.55 -23.36
C GLU A 357 -14.57 19.22 -22.60
N ARG A 358 -15.43 18.30 -23.06
CA ARG A 358 -15.54 16.94 -22.53
C ARG A 358 -15.63 15.91 -23.63
N VAL A 359 -15.23 14.69 -23.31
CA VAL A 359 -15.38 13.50 -24.17
C VAL A 359 -15.99 12.36 -23.38
N ALA A 360 -16.88 11.59 -24.02
CA ALA A 360 -17.46 10.40 -23.41
C ALA A 360 -16.43 9.28 -23.36
N LEU A 361 -16.27 8.64 -22.21
CA LEU A 361 -15.43 7.46 -22.06
C LEU A 361 -16.17 6.24 -22.61
N ARG A 362 -15.71 5.75 -23.76
CA ARG A 362 -16.19 4.55 -24.44
C ARG A 362 -15.07 3.53 -24.54
N ASP A 363 -15.42 2.26 -24.61
CA ASP A 363 -14.43 1.19 -24.75
C ASP A 363 -13.58 1.42 -26.01
N GLY A 364 -12.26 1.28 -25.87
CA GLY A 364 -11.29 1.51 -26.95
C GLY A 364 -10.96 2.97 -27.26
N LEU A 365 -11.53 3.96 -26.54
CA LEU A 365 -11.15 5.37 -26.70
C LEU A 365 -9.65 5.55 -26.43
N GLN A 366 -8.96 6.20 -27.36
CA GLN A 366 -7.55 6.56 -27.24
C GLN A 366 -7.41 8.06 -26.98
N LEU A 367 -7.14 8.41 -25.72
CA LEU A 367 -7.05 9.79 -25.26
C LEU A 367 -5.58 10.20 -25.08
N LEU A 368 -5.05 10.98 -26.02
CA LEU A 368 -3.71 11.56 -25.89
C LEU A 368 -3.79 12.71 -24.89
N LEU A 369 -3.03 12.62 -23.79
CA LEU A 369 -3.04 13.61 -22.71
C LEU A 369 -1.97 14.70 -22.89
N SER A 370 -0.81 14.33 -23.47
CA SER A 370 0.26 15.27 -23.79
C SER A 370 1.09 14.76 -24.98
N ARG A 371 1.61 15.71 -25.78
CA ARG A 371 2.55 15.45 -26.89
C ARG A 371 4.01 15.64 -26.50
N GLU A 372 4.25 16.13 -25.28
CA GLU A 372 5.59 16.36 -24.79
C GLU A 372 6.35 15.05 -24.57
N SER A 373 7.67 15.15 -24.40
CA SER A 373 8.48 14.01 -24.01
C SER A 373 7.95 13.39 -22.72
N GLY A 374 7.69 12.08 -22.76
CA GLY A 374 7.09 11.33 -21.65
C GLY A 374 5.58 11.52 -21.46
N GLY A 375 4.93 12.30 -22.32
CA GLY A 375 3.48 12.43 -22.39
C GLY A 375 2.80 11.08 -22.62
N ARG A 376 1.62 10.92 -22.03
CA ARG A 376 0.87 9.67 -22.03
C ARG A 376 -0.33 9.67 -22.96
N LEU A 377 -0.56 8.49 -23.51
CA LEU A 377 -1.81 8.06 -24.11
C LEU A 377 -2.57 7.21 -23.10
N ALA A 378 -3.84 7.51 -22.87
CA ALA A 378 -4.75 6.68 -22.09
C ALA A 378 -5.66 5.89 -23.03
N LEU A 379 -5.57 4.56 -22.98
CA LEU A 379 -6.53 3.66 -23.62
C LEU A 379 -7.63 3.32 -22.62
N VAL A 380 -8.87 3.73 -22.93
CA VAL A 380 -10.04 3.42 -22.11
C VAL A 380 -10.45 1.97 -22.36
N GLN A 381 -10.59 1.23 -21.27
CA GLN A 381 -11.21 -0.08 -21.24
C GLN A 381 -12.41 -0.03 -20.31
N LEU A 382 -13.57 -0.52 -20.74
CA LEU A 382 -14.75 -0.64 -19.88
C LEU A 382 -14.81 -2.06 -19.29
N ALA A 383 -14.78 -2.13 -17.95
CA ALA A 383 -15.17 -3.32 -17.19
C ALA A 383 -16.60 -3.14 -16.67
N GLY A 384 -17.17 -4.16 -16.04
CA GLY A 384 -18.52 -4.14 -15.48
C GLY A 384 -19.55 -4.89 -16.32
N THR A 385 -20.80 -4.79 -15.88
CA THR A 385 -21.97 -5.28 -16.63
C THR A 385 -22.63 -4.12 -17.35
N ASP A 386 -23.20 -4.41 -18.52
CA ASP A 386 -23.99 -3.44 -19.29
C ASP A 386 -25.29 -3.04 -18.58
#